data_AF-A0A5P1UXR3-F1
#
_entry.id   AF-A0A5P1UXR3-F1
#
_cell.length_a   1.000
_cell.length_b   1.000
_cell.length_c   1.000
_cell.angle_alpha   90.00
_cell.angle_beta   90.00
_cell.angle_gamma   90.00
#
_symmetry.space_group_name_H-M   'P 1'
#
loop_
_entity.id
_entity.type
_entity.pdbx_description
1 polymer ?
#
loop_
_entity_poly.entity_id
_entity_poly.type
_entity_poly.pdbx_seq_one_letter_code
_entity_poly.pdbx_strand_id
1 'polypeptide(L)'
;MKKIGLIILLAITISACDSNNKTYQSTFKHTLECQDQLKDITKGNFKLDDIPKKNLTFDIQPRDNNIEIIQINFVPKEQNESRSAGRIKVNKADKEMFNSTFDDINLIPIKLGSHQMFVAECF
;
A
#
# COMPACT_ATOMS: atom_id res chain seq x y z
N MET A 1 67.03 13.59 4.30
CA MET A 1 65.65 13.89 4.75
C MET A 1 64.83 14.37 3.56
N LYS A 2 63.50 14.17 3.62
CA LYS A 2 62.44 14.46 2.63
C LYS A 2 62.13 13.32 1.63
N LYS A 3 61.22 12.44 2.05
CA LYS A 3 60.43 11.56 1.18
C LYS A 3 59.25 12.39 0.65
N ILE A 4 59.12 12.50 -0.67
CA ILE A 4 57.96 13.12 -1.32
C ILE A 4 56.96 12.00 -1.58
N GLY A 5 55.91 11.96 -0.76
CA GLY A 5 54.80 11.02 -0.92
C GLY A 5 53.86 11.50 -2.03
N LEU A 6 53.69 10.67 -3.04
CA LEU A 6 52.73 10.86 -4.13
C LEU A 6 51.33 10.52 -3.60
N ILE A 7 50.48 11.53 -3.43
CA ILE A 7 49.06 11.33 -3.06
C ILE A 7 48.27 11.16 -4.36
N ILE A 8 47.85 9.92 -4.63
CA ILE A 8 46.92 9.61 -5.72
C ILE A 8 45.52 9.97 -5.22
N LEU A 9 44.96 11.09 -5.69
CA LEU A 9 43.54 11.39 -5.55
C LEU A 9 42.75 10.50 -6.52
N LEU A 10 42.18 9.42 -5.98
CA LEU A 10 41.17 8.66 -6.69
C LEU A 10 39.83 9.39 -6.53
N ALA A 11 39.51 10.27 -7.49
CA ALA A 11 38.20 10.90 -7.57
C ALA A 11 37.16 9.84 -8.01
N ILE A 12 36.47 9.26 -7.04
CA ILE A 12 35.30 8.41 -7.28
C ILE A 12 34.17 9.34 -7.71
N THR A 13 33.93 9.43 -9.02
CA THR A 13 32.72 10.05 -9.55
C THR A 13 31.54 9.13 -9.23
N ILE A 14 30.95 9.34 -8.05
CA ILE A 14 29.61 8.84 -7.74
C ILE A 14 28.67 9.58 -8.70
N SER A 15 28.38 8.95 -9.83
CA SER A 15 27.22 9.25 -10.65
C SER A 15 26.00 9.05 -9.75
N ALA A 16 25.58 10.12 -9.06
CA ALA A 16 24.26 10.20 -8.47
C ALA A 16 23.29 10.11 -9.65
N CYS A 17 22.75 8.91 -9.87
CA CYS A 17 21.52 8.76 -10.62
C CYS A 17 20.46 9.54 -9.83
N ASP A 18 20.24 10.79 -10.24
CA ASP A 18 19.21 11.65 -9.70
C ASP A 18 17.86 11.13 -10.23
N SER A 19 17.43 9.98 -9.70
CA SER A 19 16.06 9.54 -9.87
C SER A 19 15.22 10.51 -9.07
N ASN A 20 14.58 11.47 -9.75
CA ASN A 20 13.52 12.34 -9.22
C ASN A 20 12.30 11.50 -8.79
N ASN A 21 12.50 10.53 -7.89
CA ASN A 21 11.45 9.73 -7.30
C ASN A 21 10.80 10.58 -6.22
N LYS A 22 9.66 11.19 -6.56
CA LYS A 22 8.80 11.80 -5.54
C LYS A 22 8.31 10.67 -4.63
N THR A 23 8.80 10.66 -3.39
CA THR A 23 8.32 9.75 -2.37
C THR A 23 7.03 10.30 -1.77
N TYR A 24 5.93 9.59 -1.95
CA TYR A 24 4.66 9.89 -1.30
C TYR A 24 4.54 9.09 0.00
N GLN A 25 3.83 9.65 0.99
CA GLN A 25 3.54 8.98 2.26
C GLN A 25 2.05 8.63 2.31
N SER A 26 1.73 7.46 2.86
CA SER A 26 0.34 7.08 3.09
C SER A 26 -0.29 7.99 4.15
N THR A 27 -1.54 8.37 3.95
CA THR A 27 -2.35 9.09 4.94
C THR A 27 -3.29 8.17 5.72
N PHE A 28 -3.19 6.85 5.49
CA PHE A 28 -4.00 5.87 6.20
C PHE A 28 -3.77 5.93 7.72
N LYS A 29 -4.87 6.07 8.47
CA LYS A 29 -4.84 6.08 9.93
C LYS A 29 -4.78 4.64 10.44
N HIS A 30 -3.67 4.27 11.07
CA HIS A 30 -3.49 2.93 11.65
C HIS A 30 -4.24 2.69 12.98
N THR A 31 -5.37 3.37 13.22
CA THR A 31 -6.21 3.12 14.40
C THR A 31 -6.90 1.77 14.31
N LEU A 32 -7.31 1.20 15.46
CA LEU A 32 -8.05 -0.06 15.49
C LEU A 32 -9.34 0.02 14.66
N GLU A 33 -10.05 1.14 14.77
CA GLU A 33 -11.28 1.40 14.01
C GLU A 33 -11.06 1.33 12.51
N CYS A 34 -10.10 2.07 11.96
CA CYS A 34 -9.82 2.07 10.52
C CYS A 34 -9.33 0.71 10.03
N GLN A 35 -8.53 0.00 10.81
CA GLN A 35 -8.11 -1.35 10.45
C GLN A 35 -9.27 -2.34 10.42
N ASP A 36 -10.20 -2.26 11.38
CA ASP A 36 -11.34 -3.16 11.44
C ASP A 36 -12.38 -2.86 10.35
N GLN A 37 -12.65 -1.58 10.06
CA GLN A 37 -13.48 -1.18 8.93
C GLN A 37 -12.88 -1.66 7.60
N LEU A 38 -11.56 -1.53 7.40
CA LEU A 38 -10.89 -2.03 6.18
C LEU A 38 -11.04 -3.55 6.03
N LYS A 39 -10.91 -4.32 7.13
CA LYS A 39 -11.14 -5.77 7.12
C LYS A 39 -12.58 -6.12 6.73
N ASP A 40 -13.57 -5.39 7.24
CA ASP A 40 -14.98 -5.61 6.92
C ASP A 40 -15.30 -5.35 5.45
N ILE A 41 -14.86 -4.19 4.96
CA ILE A 41 -14.98 -3.81 3.55
C ILE A 41 -14.32 -4.87 2.67
N THR A 42 -13.11 -5.29 3.02
CA THR A 42 -12.34 -6.27 2.26
C THR A 42 -13.04 -7.62 2.21
N LYS A 43 -13.52 -8.14 3.35
CA LYS A 43 -14.20 -9.44 3.38
C LYS A 43 -15.43 -9.48 2.48
N GLY A 44 -16.29 -8.47 2.59
CA GLY A 44 -17.54 -8.40 1.81
C GLY A 44 -17.32 -8.24 0.31
N ASN A 45 -16.27 -7.53 -0.11
CA ASN A 45 -16.01 -7.27 -1.53
C ASN A 45 -15.16 -8.35 -2.22
N PHE A 46 -14.33 -9.06 -1.47
CA PHE A 46 -13.40 -10.08 -2.00
C PHE A 46 -13.83 -11.52 -1.68
N LYS A 47 -15.03 -11.72 -1.11
CA LYS A 47 -15.59 -13.03 -0.73
C LYS A 47 -14.64 -13.85 0.16
N LEU A 48 -14.02 -13.17 1.14
CA LEU A 48 -13.06 -13.77 2.07
C LEU A 48 -13.74 -14.23 3.37
N ASP A 49 -14.98 -14.72 3.27
CA ASP A 49 -15.83 -15.04 4.43
C ASP A 49 -15.19 -16.11 5.32
N ASP A 50 -14.54 -17.10 4.72
CA ASP A 50 -13.84 -18.20 5.41
C ASP A 50 -12.48 -17.80 6.01
N ILE A 51 -11.98 -16.61 5.69
CA ILE A 51 -10.70 -16.11 6.22
C ILE A 51 -10.96 -15.32 7.51
N PRO A 52 -10.37 -15.72 8.66
CA PRO A 52 -10.48 -14.94 9.89
C PRO A 52 -9.94 -13.52 9.71
N LYS A 53 -10.65 -12.49 10.20
CA LYS A 53 -10.23 -11.08 10.08
C LYS A 53 -8.79 -10.83 10.56
N LYS A 54 -8.37 -11.53 11.62
CA LYS A 54 -7.00 -11.44 12.18
C LYS A 54 -5.90 -11.97 11.25
N ASN A 55 -6.27 -12.78 10.25
CA ASN A 55 -5.33 -13.31 9.27
C ASN A 55 -5.18 -12.40 8.05
N LEU A 56 -6.00 -11.34 7.93
CA LEU A 56 -5.88 -10.35 6.87
C LEU A 56 -4.81 -9.32 7.24
N THR A 57 -3.92 -9.05 6.29
CA THR A 57 -2.94 -7.97 6.39
C THR A 57 -3.02 -7.09 5.15
N PHE A 58 -2.58 -5.84 5.29
CA PHE A 58 -2.68 -4.83 4.25
C PHE A 58 -1.32 -4.18 4.07
N ASP A 59 -0.84 -4.14 2.84
CA ASP A 59 0.31 -3.34 2.46
C ASP A 59 -0.19 -2.11 1.70
N ILE A 60 0.09 -0.92 2.24
CA ILE A 60 -0.49 0.34 1.77
C ILE A 60 0.60 1.14 1.06
N GLN A 61 0.38 1.38 -0.23
CA GLN A 61 1.34 1.97 -1.14
C GLN A 61 0.78 3.28 -1.70
N PRO A 62 1.24 4.45 -1.21
CA PRO A 62 0.85 5.72 -1.81
C PRO A 62 1.43 5.81 -3.23
N ARG A 63 0.60 6.22 -4.20
CA ARG A 63 1.01 6.45 -5.59
C ARG A 63 1.20 7.94 -5.86
N ASP A 64 0.35 8.75 -5.26
CA ASP A 64 0.46 10.20 -5.22
C ASP A 64 -0.27 10.75 -3.98
N ASN A 65 -0.49 12.07 -3.91
CA ASN A 65 -1.16 12.72 -2.78
C ASN A 65 -2.63 12.30 -2.60
N ASN A 66 -3.28 11.82 -3.66
CA ASN A 66 -4.71 11.49 -3.70
C ASN A 66 -4.97 9.99 -3.88
N ILE A 67 -4.02 9.23 -4.41
CA ILE A 67 -4.19 7.81 -4.72
C ILE A 67 -3.32 6.93 -3.82
N GLU A 68 -3.95 5.92 -3.22
CA GLU A 68 -3.27 4.84 -2.51
C GLU A 68 -3.71 3.49 -3.06
N ILE A 69 -2.76 2.55 -3.17
CA ILE A 69 -3.05 1.16 -3.49
C ILE A 69 -2.85 0.33 -2.23
N ILE A 70 -3.89 -0.40 -1.83
CA ILE A 70 -3.85 -1.35 -0.74
C ILE A 70 -3.77 -2.75 -1.34
N GLN A 71 -2.66 -3.43 -1.10
CA GLN A 71 -2.50 -4.85 -1.40
C GLN A 71 -3.06 -5.66 -0.23
N ILE A 72 -4.06 -6.51 -0.51
CA ILE A 72 -4.71 -7.37 0.47
C ILE A 72 -3.96 -8.69 0.51
N ASN A 73 -3.52 -9.09 1.70
CA ASN A 73 -2.86 -10.36 1.91
C ASN A 73 -3.52 -11.17 3.02
N PHE A 74 -3.30 -12.49 3.00
CA PHE A 74 -3.76 -13.37 4.07
C PHE A 74 -2.86 -14.60 4.23
N VAL A 75 -2.81 -15.12 5.45
CA VAL A 75 -2.14 -16.40 5.74
C VAL A 75 -3.19 -17.51 5.86
N PRO A 76 -3.21 -18.50 4.95
CA PRO A 76 -4.11 -19.65 5.04
C PRO A 76 -3.77 -20.53 6.26
N LYS A 77 -4.76 -21.21 6.83
CA LYS A 77 -4.54 -22.11 8.00
C LYS A 77 -3.52 -23.23 7.74
N GLU A 78 -3.36 -23.65 6.49
CA GLU A 78 -2.54 -24.80 6.10
C GLU A 78 -1.16 -24.42 5.55
N GLN A 79 -0.84 -23.12 5.44
CA GLN A 79 0.40 -22.66 4.83
C GLN A 79 1.01 -21.50 5.61
N ASN A 80 2.32 -21.57 5.88
CA ASN A 80 3.07 -20.51 6.58
C ASN A 80 3.45 -19.32 5.68
N GLU A 81 2.87 -19.23 4.48
CA GLU A 81 3.18 -18.21 3.50
C GLU A 81 1.96 -17.30 3.24
N SER A 82 2.24 -16.00 3.13
CA SER A 82 1.24 -14.98 2.82
C SER A 82 0.83 -15.08 1.35
N ARG A 83 -0.49 -15.02 1.09
CA ARG A 83 -1.07 -14.99 -0.25
C ARG A 83 -1.77 -13.67 -0.50
N SER A 84 -1.66 -13.18 -1.74
CA SER A 84 -2.46 -12.04 -2.22
C SER A 84 -3.92 -12.46 -2.42
N ALA A 85 -4.86 -11.69 -1.87
CA ALA A 85 -6.29 -11.81 -2.18
C ALA A 85 -6.75 -10.81 -3.25
N GLY A 86 -6.00 -9.73 -3.45
CA GLY A 86 -6.33 -8.70 -4.43
C GLY A 86 -5.77 -7.34 -4.07
N ARG A 87 -6.19 -6.33 -4.84
CA ARG A 87 -5.79 -4.93 -4.65
C ARG A 87 -7.00 -4.02 -4.60
N ILE A 88 -6.89 -2.99 -3.78
CA ILE A 88 -7.83 -1.89 -3.70
C ILE A 88 -7.11 -0.62 -4.13
N LYS A 89 -7.73 0.16 -4.99
CA LYS A 89 -7.36 1.55 -5.26
C LYS A 89 -8.27 2.47 -4.46
N VAL A 90 -7.67 3.38 -3.69
CA VAL A 90 -8.37 4.43 -2.94
C VAL A 90 -8.13 5.76 -3.64
N ASN A 91 -9.20 6.47 -3.94
CA ASN A 91 -9.17 7.85 -4.38
C ASN A 91 -9.65 8.74 -3.23
N LYS A 92 -8.72 9.46 -2.61
CA LYS A 92 -8.96 10.30 -1.43
C LYS A 92 -9.68 11.59 -1.77
N ALA A 93 -9.47 12.14 -2.97
CA ALA A 93 -10.13 13.35 -3.42
C ALA A 93 -11.63 13.12 -3.63
N ASP A 94 -11.97 12.02 -4.29
CA ASP A 94 -13.36 11.68 -4.61
C ASP A 94 -14.03 10.83 -3.52
N LYS A 95 -13.26 10.37 -2.52
CA LYS A 95 -13.70 9.50 -1.41
C LYS A 95 -14.24 8.15 -1.89
N GLU A 96 -13.60 7.61 -2.92
CA GLU A 96 -14.02 6.37 -3.58
C GLU A 96 -12.99 5.25 -3.43
N MET A 97 -13.48 4.01 -3.47
CA MET A 97 -12.66 2.81 -3.44
C MET A 97 -13.05 1.87 -4.58
N PHE A 98 -12.04 1.23 -5.16
CA PHE A 98 -12.20 0.33 -6.27
C PHE A 98 -11.38 -0.94 -6.08
N ASN A 99 -11.92 -2.08 -6.51
CA ASN A 99 -11.14 -3.28 -6.70
C ASN A 99 -10.29 -3.10 -7.98
N SER A 100 -8.98 -3.09 -7.80
CA SER A 100 -7.97 -2.88 -8.85
C SER A 100 -7.05 -4.10 -8.97
N THR A 101 -7.57 -5.30 -8.70
CA THR A 101 -6.79 -6.54 -8.69
C THR A 101 -6.22 -6.87 -10.07
N PHE A 102 -6.99 -6.63 -11.13
CA PHE A 102 -6.63 -7.05 -12.49
C PHE A 102 -6.31 -5.89 -13.44
N ASP A 103 -6.84 -4.70 -13.16
CA ASP A 103 -6.73 -3.53 -14.03
C ASP A 103 -6.85 -2.23 -13.20
N ASP A 104 -6.23 -1.16 -13.70
CA ASP A 104 -6.31 0.20 -13.15
C ASP A 104 -7.26 1.11 -13.96
N ILE A 105 -7.83 0.61 -15.06
CA ILE A 105 -8.75 1.32 -15.97
C ILE A 105 -10.20 0.88 -15.73
N ASN A 106 -10.51 -0.42 -15.86
CA ASN A 106 -11.86 -0.97 -15.68
C ASN A 106 -12.10 -1.34 -14.21
N LEU A 107 -12.12 -0.30 -13.38
CA LEU A 107 -12.23 -0.41 -11.94
C LEU A 107 -13.63 -0.84 -11.50
N ILE A 108 -13.70 -1.82 -10.58
CA ILE A 108 -14.97 -2.27 -10.00
C ILE A 108 -15.18 -1.52 -8.68
N PRO A 109 -16.26 -0.72 -8.52
CA PRO A 109 -16.51 0.01 -7.27
C PRO A 109 -16.66 -0.93 -6.08
N ILE A 110 -16.03 -0.57 -4.96
CA ILE A 110 -16.14 -1.27 -3.69
C ILE A 110 -17.35 -0.78 -2.92
N LYS A 111 -18.17 -1.70 -2.43
CA LYS A 111 -19.29 -1.39 -1.55
C LYS A 111 -18.77 -1.17 -0.13
N LEU A 112 -18.92 0.06 0.38
CA LEU A 112 -18.52 0.41 1.75
C LEU A 112 -19.50 -0.11 2.81
N GLY A 113 -20.73 -0.44 2.44
CA GLY A 113 -21.75 -0.93 3.38
C GLY A 113 -22.06 0.10 4.47
N SER A 114 -21.94 -0.29 5.74
CA SER A 114 -22.10 0.60 6.90
C SER A 114 -20.95 1.60 7.08
N HIS A 115 -19.83 1.42 6.38
CA HIS A 115 -18.59 2.18 6.56
C HIS A 115 -18.47 3.32 5.52
N GLN A 116 -19.58 4.03 5.26
CA GLN A 116 -19.66 5.03 4.18
C GLN A 116 -18.65 6.18 4.33
N MET A 117 -18.27 6.51 5.56
CA MET A 117 -17.32 7.57 5.87
C MET A 117 -15.86 7.10 5.87
N PHE A 118 -15.61 5.81 5.63
CA PHE A 118 -14.28 5.19 5.77
C PHE A 118 -13.17 5.97 5.06
N VAL A 119 -13.37 6.34 3.78
CA VAL A 119 -12.31 7.06 3.04
C VAL A 119 -12.07 8.46 3.62
N ALA A 120 -13.11 9.15 4.07
CA ALA A 120 -12.98 10.49 4.64
C ALA A 120 -12.40 10.49 6.07
N GLU A 121 -12.63 9.42 6.83
CA GLU A 121 -12.22 9.32 8.22
C GLU A 121 -10.87 8.61 8.39
N CYS A 122 -10.51 7.70 7.48
CA CYS A 122 -9.33 6.85 7.60
C CYS A 122 -8.19 7.20 6.66
N PHE A 123 -8.37 8.10 5.69
CA PHE A 123 -7.32 8.61 4.79
C PHE A 123 -7.28 10.14 4.81
#